data_AF-A0A945VTH3-F1
#
_entry.id   AF-A0A945VTH3-F1
#
_cell.length_a   1.000
_cell.length_b   1.000
_cell.length_c   1.000
_cell.angle_alpha   90.00
_cell.angle_beta   90.00
_cell.angle_gamma   90.00
#
_symmetry.space_group_name_H-M   'P 1'
#
loop_
_entity.id
_entity.type
_entity.pdbx_description
1 polymer ?
#
loop_
_entity_poly.entity_id
_entity_poly.type
_entity_poly.pdbx_seq_one_letter_code
_entity_poly.pdbx_strand_id
1 'polypeptide(L)'
;SGAGDAMISVALKLWDAGVVNLSGGTLDATSIDNTNGGTFNMTGGTLAVDTFMGDLALTGGTLAPGNSPGLTSIFGDYSQDINSTLQMEIGGLIPETEYDVLDVTGMMSLGGTLEVLLYGGFNPDAGDTFDILNWGSLTGMFDFLVMPTLLGDLFWDTSSLYTTGELSVGATAVPEPATVALLGIGLAGLGGVYLRRKRREKRKQNAVDSSQ
;
A
#
# COMPACT_ATOMS: atom_id res chain seq x y z
N SER A 1 4.23 1.28 -34.86
CA SER A 1 2.79 1.54 -35.03
C SER A 1 2.27 2.02 -33.70
N GLY A 2 1.47 3.09 -33.68
CA GLY A 2 1.19 3.90 -32.49
C GLY A 2 0.61 3.14 -31.31
N ALA A 3 0.78 3.73 -30.11
CA ALA A 3 0.01 3.36 -28.93
C ALA A 3 -1.48 3.40 -29.31
N GLY A 4 -2.03 2.22 -29.54
CA GLY A 4 -3.43 2.03 -29.87
C GLY A 4 -4.07 1.47 -28.63
N ASP A 5 -5.06 2.20 -28.11
CA ASP A 5 -5.82 1.74 -26.96
C ASP A 5 -7.00 0.91 -27.47
N ALA A 6 -7.25 -0.21 -26.79
CA ALA A 6 -8.37 -1.08 -27.05
C ALA A 6 -9.21 -1.17 -25.78
N MET A 7 -10.51 -0.87 -25.92
CA MET A 7 -11.49 -0.99 -24.83
C MET A 7 -12.42 -2.16 -25.12
N ILE A 8 -12.62 -3.04 -24.13
CA ILE A 8 -13.53 -4.18 -24.21
C ILE A 8 -14.48 -4.15 -23.01
N SER A 9 -15.65 -3.55 -23.20
CA SER A 9 -16.62 -3.30 -22.13
C SER A 9 -17.43 -4.53 -21.66
N VAL A 10 -17.09 -5.74 -22.13
CA VAL A 10 -17.80 -6.98 -21.77
C VAL A 10 -16.80 -8.11 -21.54
N ALA A 11 -16.59 -8.98 -22.52
CA ALA A 11 -15.71 -10.14 -22.39
C ALA A 11 -14.96 -10.39 -23.69
N LEU A 12 -13.65 -10.52 -23.59
CA LEU A 12 -12.80 -11.05 -24.64
C LEU A 12 -12.58 -12.54 -24.39
N LYS A 13 -13.10 -13.40 -25.27
CA LYS A 13 -12.91 -14.85 -25.17
C LYS A 13 -11.86 -15.32 -26.17
N LEU A 14 -10.84 -16.03 -25.67
CA LEU A 14 -9.78 -16.61 -26.48
C LEU A 14 -10.04 -18.11 -26.62
N TRP A 15 -10.50 -18.52 -27.79
CA TRP A 15 -10.69 -19.92 -28.18
C TRP A 15 -9.37 -20.54 -28.66
N ASP A 16 -9.38 -21.86 -28.84
CA ASP A 16 -8.26 -22.62 -29.38
C ASP A 16 -7.66 -21.95 -30.63
N ALA A 17 -6.32 -21.87 -30.65
CA ALA A 17 -5.51 -21.15 -31.63
C ALA A 17 -5.75 -19.62 -31.75
N GLY A 18 -6.65 -19.04 -30.96
CA GLY A 18 -6.82 -17.59 -30.85
C GLY A 18 -5.63 -16.95 -30.14
N VAL A 19 -5.12 -15.86 -30.69
CA VAL A 19 -3.95 -15.16 -30.15
C VAL A 19 -4.23 -13.69 -29.95
N VAL A 20 -3.92 -13.18 -28.76
CA VAL A 20 -3.84 -11.75 -28.45
C VAL A 20 -2.41 -11.42 -28.10
N ASN A 21 -1.85 -10.39 -28.73
CA ASN A 21 -0.50 -9.90 -28.43
C ASN A 21 -0.60 -8.46 -27.94
N LEU A 22 -0.35 -8.25 -26.64
CA LEU A 22 -0.16 -6.94 -26.07
C LEU A 22 1.35 -6.66 -26.01
N SER A 23 1.80 -5.74 -26.87
CA SER A 23 3.21 -5.36 -27.01
C SER A 23 3.44 -3.85 -26.89
N GLY A 24 2.37 -3.09 -26.62
CA GLY A 24 2.34 -1.63 -26.52
C GLY A 24 0.89 -1.13 -26.47
N GLY A 25 0.70 0.16 -26.13
CA GLY A 25 -0.64 0.74 -25.90
C GLY A 25 -1.32 0.18 -24.65
N THR A 26 -2.58 0.53 -24.45
CA THR A 26 -3.39 0.02 -23.34
C THR A 26 -4.49 -0.92 -23.85
N LEU A 27 -4.59 -2.09 -23.22
CA LEU A 27 -5.78 -2.94 -23.31
C LEU A 27 -6.55 -2.80 -22.01
N ASP A 28 -7.74 -2.22 -22.09
CA ASP A 28 -8.70 -2.12 -20.98
C ASP A 28 -9.86 -3.05 -21.26
N ALA A 29 -10.12 -3.99 -20.35
CA ALA A 29 -11.17 -4.99 -20.50
C ALA A 29 -11.88 -5.28 -19.18
N THR A 30 -13.21 -5.37 -19.20
CA THR A 30 -13.94 -5.87 -18.03
C THR A 30 -13.61 -7.34 -17.75
N SER A 31 -13.52 -8.17 -18.79
CA SER A 31 -13.14 -9.58 -18.63
C SER A 31 -12.37 -10.13 -19.82
N ILE A 32 -11.35 -10.95 -19.53
CA ILE A 32 -10.66 -11.79 -20.50
C ILE A 32 -10.80 -13.25 -20.05
N ASP A 33 -11.27 -14.12 -20.94
CA ASP A 33 -11.41 -15.56 -20.71
C ASP A 33 -10.45 -16.34 -21.63
N ASN A 34 -9.35 -16.82 -21.06
CA ASN A 34 -8.35 -17.65 -21.70
C ASN A 34 -8.43 -19.13 -21.30
N THR A 35 -9.59 -19.59 -20.85
CA THR A 35 -9.78 -20.99 -20.42
C THR A 35 -10.07 -21.95 -21.58
N ASN A 36 -10.28 -21.43 -22.80
CA ASN A 36 -10.70 -22.20 -23.97
C ASN A 36 -9.54 -22.58 -24.92
N GLY A 37 -8.29 -22.57 -24.42
CA GLY A 37 -7.09 -23.00 -25.16
C GLY A 37 -6.45 -21.94 -26.05
N GLY A 38 -6.79 -20.66 -25.86
CA GLY A 38 -6.14 -19.56 -26.57
C GLY A 38 -4.77 -19.18 -25.99
N THR A 39 -4.20 -18.11 -26.53
CA THR A 39 -2.91 -17.56 -26.10
C THR A 39 -3.00 -16.06 -25.91
N PHE A 40 -2.73 -15.59 -24.70
CA PHE A 40 -2.56 -14.17 -24.38
C PHE A 40 -1.08 -13.89 -24.11
N ASN A 41 -0.42 -13.16 -25.01
CA ASN A 41 0.97 -12.78 -24.88
C ASN A 41 1.10 -11.34 -24.41
N MET A 42 1.74 -11.13 -23.26
CA MET A 42 2.04 -9.81 -22.73
C MET A 42 3.56 -9.59 -22.71
N THR A 43 4.01 -8.71 -23.60
CA THR A 43 5.44 -8.40 -23.85
C THR A 43 5.74 -6.90 -23.74
N GLY A 44 4.72 -6.08 -23.50
CA GLY A 44 4.78 -4.62 -23.42
C GLY A 44 3.38 -4.03 -23.30
N GLY A 45 3.28 -2.70 -23.20
CA GLY A 45 1.99 -2.01 -23.02
C GLY A 45 1.42 -2.15 -21.61
N THR A 46 0.18 -1.73 -21.43
CA THR A 46 -0.56 -1.78 -20.16
C THR A 46 -1.80 -2.65 -20.32
N LEU A 47 -1.98 -3.62 -19.42
CA LEU A 47 -3.22 -4.35 -19.25
C LEU A 47 -3.97 -3.78 -18.05
N ALA A 48 -5.15 -3.23 -18.29
CA ALA A 48 -6.14 -2.92 -17.28
C ALA A 48 -7.30 -3.91 -17.41
N VAL A 49 -7.54 -4.71 -16.37
CA VAL A 49 -8.59 -5.75 -16.45
C VAL A 49 -9.25 -6.00 -15.10
N ASP A 50 -10.58 -6.10 -15.07
CA ASP A 50 -11.27 -6.43 -13.80
C ASP A 50 -11.16 -7.94 -13.51
N THR A 51 -11.31 -8.78 -14.54
CA THR A 51 -11.24 -10.25 -14.39
C THR A 51 -10.48 -10.93 -15.51
N PHE A 52 -9.49 -11.75 -15.15
CA PHE A 52 -8.78 -12.63 -16.06
C PHE A 52 -9.05 -14.11 -15.69
N MET A 53 -9.63 -14.89 -16.59
CA MET A 53 -9.85 -16.32 -16.40
C MET A 53 -8.76 -17.13 -17.09
N GLY A 54 -8.07 -17.99 -16.32
CA GLY A 54 -6.89 -18.73 -16.77
C GLY A 54 -5.58 -18.09 -16.28
N ASP A 55 -4.46 -18.67 -16.70
CA ASP A 55 -3.13 -18.23 -16.27
C ASP A 55 -2.69 -16.96 -17.01
N LEU A 56 -2.13 -16.01 -16.27
CA LEU A 56 -1.60 -14.76 -16.78
C LEU A 56 -0.08 -14.70 -16.55
N ALA A 57 0.67 -14.66 -17.65
CA ALA A 57 2.13 -14.52 -17.63
C ALA A 57 2.56 -13.20 -18.28
N LEU A 58 3.27 -12.39 -17.50
CA LEU A 58 3.84 -11.12 -17.90
C LEU A 58 5.32 -11.30 -18.22
N THR A 59 5.69 -11.05 -19.47
CA THR A 59 7.07 -11.13 -20.00
C THR A 59 7.59 -9.77 -20.48
N GLY A 60 7.01 -8.71 -19.93
CA GLY A 60 7.14 -7.32 -20.32
C GLY A 60 5.84 -6.55 -20.11
N GLY A 61 5.92 -5.22 -19.96
CA GLY A 61 4.75 -4.36 -19.80
C GLY A 61 4.19 -4.29 -18.37
N THR A 62 3.04 -3.63 -18.25
CA THR A 62 2.46 -3.22 -16.95
C THR A 62 1.09 -3.85 -16.75
N LEU A 63 0.88 -4.58 -15.65
CA LEU A 63 -0.47 -4.84 -15.13
C LEU A 63 -0.86 -3.68 -14.22
N ALA A 64 -1.99 -3.02 -14.50
CA ALA A 64 -2.57 -1.97 -13.68
C ALA A 64 -4.02 -2.38 -13.35
N PRO A 65 -4.41 -2.56 -12.07
CA PRO A 65 -5.73 -3.08 -11.77
C PRO A 65 -6.91 -2.23 -12.25
N GLY A 66 -7.75 -2.82 -13.12
CA GLY A 66 -9.06 -2.33 -13.55
C GLY A 66 -9.19 -0.82 -13.88
N ASN A 67 -10.40 -0.28 -13.67
CA ASN A 67 -10.66 1.18 -13.69
C ASN A 67 -10.07 1.83 -12.43
N SER A 68 -8.75 1.95 -12.38
CA SER A 68 -7.97 2.30 -11.19
C SER A 68 -8.45 3.61 -10.50
N PRO A 69 -8.45 3.67 -9.15
CA PRO A 69 -8.25 2.53 -8.25
C PRO A 69 -9.33 1.44 -8.40
N GLY A 70 -8.93 0.16 -8.47
CA GLY A 70 -9.74 -0.96 -8.89
C GLY A 70 -9.23 -2.34 -8.47
N LEU A 71 -10.03 -3.38 -8.77
CA LEU A 71 -9.71 -4.79 -8.50
C LEU A 71 -9.34 -5.49 -9.81
N THR A 72 -8.27 -6.28 -9.80
CA THR A 72 -8.04 -7.35 -10.77
C THR A 72 -8.14 -8.71 -10.09
N SER A 73 -9.08 -9.55 -10.52
CA SER A 73 -9.16 -10.95 -10.11
C SER A 73 -8.61 -11.88 -11.19
N ILE A 74 -7.66 -12.75 -10.84
CA ILE A 74 -7.08 -13.78 -11.70
C ILE A 74 -7.53 -15.17 -11.23
N PHE A 75 -8.35 -15.82 -12.06
CA PHE A 75 -8.81 -17.20 -11.86
C PHE A 75 -7.84 -18.20 -12.50
N GLY A 76 -6.62 -18.22 -11.99
CA GLY A 76 -5.49 -19.04 -12.46
C GLY A 76 -4.19 -18.64 -11.75
N ASP A 77 -3.06 -19.05 -12.32
CA ASP A 77 -1.74 -18.62 -11.86
C ASP A 77 -1.36 -17.24 -12.44
N TYR A 78 -0.62 -16.46 -11.66
CA TYR A 78 -0.01 -15.20 -12.08
C TYR A 78 1.51 -15.31 -12.05
N SER A 79 2.17 -14.88 -13.12
CA SER A 79 3.62 -14.75 -13.13
C SER A 79 4.07 -13.43 -13.74
N GLN A 80 5.06 -12.81 -13.11
CA GLN A 80 5.69 -11.58 -13.58
C GLN A 80 7.20 -11.80 -13.71
N ASP A 81 7.76 -11.49 -14.88
CA ASP A 81 9.21 -11.53 -15.10
C ASP A 81 9.91 -10.22 -14.73
N ILE A 82 11.24 -10.20 -14.88
CA ILE A 82 12.11 -9.05 -14.57
C ILE A 82 11.78 -7.78 -15.38
N ASN A 83 11.13 -7.91 -16.54
CA ASN A 83 10.84 -6.80 -17.45
C ASN A 83 9.42 -6.24 -17.26
N SER A 84 8.68 -6.76 -16.29
CA SER A 84 7.31 -6.39 -16.04
C SER A 84 7.11 -5.59 -14.76
N THR A 85 5.99 -4.86 -14.73
CA THR A 85 5.58 -4.00 -13.62
C THR A 85 4.16 -4.34 -13.20
N LEU A 86 3.94 -4.48 -11.90
CA LEU A 86 2.62 -4.34 -11.29
C LEU A 86 2.52 -2.90 -10.77
N GLN A 87 1.58 -2.13 -11.30
CA GLN A 87 1.32 -0.75 -10.88
C GLN A 87 0.07 -0.70 -10.01
N MET A 88 0.18 -0.11 -8.82
CA MET A 88 -0.90 -0.01 -7.84
C MET A 88 -1.12 1.45 -7.43
N GLU A 89 -2.35 1.91 -7.44
CA GLU A 89 -2.77 3.24 -7.00
C GLU A 89 -3.34 3.21 -5.58
N ILE A 90 -2.98 4.20 -4.76
CA ILE A 90 -3.53 4.42 -3.42
C ILE A 90 -4.05 5.85 -3.32
N GLY A 91 -5.37 6.00 -3.25
CA GLY A 91 -6.11 7.26 -3.15
C GLY A 91 -6.96 7.40 -1.89
N GLY A 92 -6.95 6.42 -1.00
CA GLY A 92 -7.71 6.40 0.26
C GLY A 92 -7.52 5.08 1.00
N LEU A 93 -8.44 4.74 1.91
CA LEU A 93 -8.30 3.61 2.84
C LEU A 93 -9.28 2.46 2.56
N ILE A 94 -10.13 2.58 1.53
CA ILE A 94 -11.09 1.53 1.16
C ILE A 94 -10.54 0.72 -0.03
N PRO A 95 -10.36 -0.61 0.12
CA PRO A 95 -9.86 -1.46 -0.97
C PRO A 95 -10.80 -1.45 -2.18
N GLU A 96 -10.26 -1.72 -3.35
CA GLU A 96 -10.95 -1.85 -4.65
C GLU A 96 -11.60 -0.57 -5.20
N THR A 97 -11.86 0.43 -4.34
CA THR A 97 -12.50 1.69 -4.73
C THR A 97 -11.64 2.91 -4.47
N GLU A 98 -10.80 2.88 -3.43
CA GLU A 98 -9.87 3.96 -3.13
C GLU A 98 -8.41 3.53 -3.25
N TYR A 99 -8.12 2.22 -3.27
CA TYR A 99 -6.81 1.71 -3.66
C TYR A 99 -6.92 0.39 -4.42
N ASP A 100 -5.90 0.10 -5.24
CA ASP A 100 -5.85 -1.07 -6.09
C ASP A 100 -5.65 -2.38 -5.30
N VAL A 101 -6.27 -3.45 -5.79
CA VAL A 101 -6.07 -4.81 -5.27
C VAL A 101 -5.83 -5.78 -6.44
N LEU A 102 -4.84 -6.65 -6.29
CA LEU A 102 -4.65 -7.82 -7.15
C LEU A 102 -4.98 -9.10 -6.36
N ASP A 103 -6.00 -9.83 -6.81
CA ASP A 103 -6.44 -11.09 -6.21
C ASP A 103 -6.19 -12.26 -7.16
N VAL A 104 -5.34 -13.21 -6.75
CA VAL A 104 -4.92 -14.36 -7.55
C VAL A 104 -5.33 -15.65 -6.84
N THR A 105 -6.25 -16.39 -7.45
CA THR A 105 -6.72 -17.66 -6.84
C THR A 105 -5.66 -18.77 -6.84
N GLY A 106 -4.69 -18.72 -7.77
CA GLY A 106 -3.62 -19.70 -7.94
C GLY A 106 -2.28 -19.30 -7.30
N MET A 107 -1.19 -19.74 -7.93
CA MET A 107 0.17 -19.36 -7.56
C MET A 107 0.49 -17.96 -8.11
N MET A 108 0.95 -17.08 -7.23
CA MET A 108 1.55 -15.80 -7.57
C MET A 108 3.08 -15.96 -7.59
N SER A 109 3.70 -15.82 -8.76
CA SER A 109 5.15 -15.86 -8.96
C SER A 109 5.69 -14.47 -9.27
N LEU A 110 6.36 -13.86 -8.29
CA LEU A 110 6.80 -12.47 -8.38
C LEU A 110 8.27 -12.35 -8.84
N GLY A 111 8.49 -11.31 -9.64
CA GLY A 111 9.76 -10.78 -10.13
C GLY A 111 9.53 -9.35 -10.63
N GLY A 112 10.54 -8.69 -11.20
CA GLY A 112 10.37 -7.36 -11.79
C GLY A 112 10.00 -6.28 -10.78
N THR A 113 9.10 -5.38 -11.14
CA THR A 113 8.80 -4.17 -10.35
C THR A 113 7.40 -4.20 -9.74
N LEU A 114 7.29 -3.79 -8.48
CA LEU A 114 6.07 -3.22 -7.92
C LEU A 114 6.21 -1.70 -7.89
N GLU A 115 5.31 -1.00 -8.56
CA GLU A 115 5.22 0.47 -8.56
C GLU A 115 3.95 0.90 -7.84
N VAL A 116 4.10 1.72 -6.79
CA VAL A 116 2.97 2.29 -6.05
C VAL A 116 2.87 3.77 -6.38
N LEU A 117 1.66 4.25 -6.66
CA LEU A 117 1.35 5.64 -6.94
C LEU A 117 0.35 6.17 -5.92
N LEU A 118 0.54 7.40 -5.46
CA LEU A 118 -0.50 8.11 -4.70
C LEU A 118 -1.43 8.82 -5.68
N TYR A 119 -2.73 8.60 -5.52
CA TYR A 119 -3.79 9.15 -6.37
C TYR A 119 -4.65 10.17 -5.60
N GLY A 120 -5.34 11.06 -6.32
CA GLY A 120 -6.35 11.96 -5.74
C GLY A 120 -5.84 12.99 -4.72
N GLY A 121 -4.52 13.15 -4.56
CA GLY A 121 -3.93 14.00 -3.52
C GLY A 121 -3.94 13.38 -2.13
N PHE A 122 -4.20 12.06 -2.03
CA PHE A 122 -4.14 11.33 -0.78
C PHE A 122 -2.72 11.35 -0.20
N ASN A 123 -2.63 11.56 1.11
CA ASN A 123 -1.38 11.45 1.84
C ASN A 123 -1.58 10.48 3.00
N PRO A 124 -0.97 9.28 2.93
CA PRO A 124 -1.08 8.29 4.00
C PRO A 124 -0.55 8.81 5.34
N ASP A 125 -1.19 8.38 6.42
CA ASP A 125 -0.81 8.67 7.80
C ASP A 125 -0.10 7.47 8.45
N ALA A 126 0.66 7.74 9.52
CA ALA A 126 1.30 6.69 10.30
C ALA A 126 0.28 5.69 10.86
N GLY A 127 0.49 4.40 10.59
CA GLY A 127 -0.39 3.31 10.99
C GLY A 127 -1.37 2.85 9.91
N ASP A 128 -1.50 3.59 8.80
CA ASP A 128 -2.30 3.13 7.67
C ASP A 128 -1.72 1.83 7.10
N THR A 129 -2.61 0.95 6.63
CA THR A 129 -2.26 -0.34 6.04
C THR A 129 -3.16 -0.63 4.85
N PHE A 130 -2.56 -1.12 3.77
CA PHE A 130 -3.18 -1.40 2.49
C PHE A 130 -2.91 -2.86 2.13
N ASP A 131 -3.96 -3.69 2.11
CA ASP A 131 -3.88 -5.07 1.65
C ASP A 131 -4.05 -5.10 0.14
N ILE A 132 -2.93 -5.12 -0.59
CA ILE A 132 -2.89 -4.88 -2.03
C ILE A 132 -2.72 -6.17 -2.84
N LEU A 133 -2.38 -7.29 -2.20
CA LEU A 133 -2.07 -8.56 -2.85
C LEU A 133 -2.72 -9.73 -2.13
N ASN A 134 -3.60 -10.45 -2.83
CA ASN A 134 -4.18 -11.70 -2.36
C ASN A 134 -3.74 -12.86 -3.27
N TRP A 135 -3.40 -14.01 -2.68
CA TRP A 135 -2.91 -15.17 -3.43
C TRP A 135 -3.33 -16.52 -2.82
N GLY A 136 -3.38 -17.56 -3.65
CA GLY A 136 -3.49 -18.95 -3.20
C GLY A 136 -2.17 -19.49 -2.66
N SER A 137 -1.07 -19.27 -3.37
CA SER A 137 0.30 -19.52 -2.89
C SER A 137 1.28 -18.51 -3.49
N LEU A 138 2.38 -18.23 -2.80
CA LEU A 138 3.37 -17.23 -3.23
C LEU A 138 4.74 -17.87 -3.44
N THR A 139 5.40 -17.46 -4.52
CA THR A 139 6.82 -17.73 -4.77
C THR A 139 7.50 -16.49 -5.35
N GLY A 140 8.80 -16.34 -5.09
CA GLY A 140 9.56 -15.17 -5.50
C GLY A 140 9.23 -13.91 -4.70
N MET A 141 9.81 -12.80 -5.15
CA MET A 141 9.64 -11.45 -4.63
C MET A 141 9.80 -10.48 -5.79
N PHE A 142 9.25 -9.27 -5.68
CA PHE A 142 9.63 -8.19 -6.61
C PHE A 142 11.13 -7.89 -6.49
N ASP A 143 11.79 -7.72 -7.64
CA ASP A 143 13.19 -7.33 -7.70
C ASP A 143 13.37 -5.85 -7.34
N PHE A 144 12.35 -5.03 -7.64
CA PHE A 144 12.33 -3.60 -7.38
C PHE A 144 11.01 -3.15 -6.76
N LEU A 145 11.10 -2.29 -5.76
CA LEU A 145 9.97 -1.57 -5.16
C LEU A 145 10.12 -0.08 -5.47
N VAL A 146 9.23 0.46 -6.28
CA VAL A 146 9.15 1.88 -6.61
C VAL A 146 8.01 2.47 -5.78
N MET A 147 8.37 3.15 -4.69
CA MET A 147 7.42 3.68 -3.72
C MET A 147 7.34 5.20 -3.80
N PRO A 148 6.14 5.79 -3.63
CA PRO A 148 5.98 7.23 -3.61
C PRO A 148 6.57 7.80 -2.32
N THR A 149 7.07 9.03 -2.39
CA THR A 149 7.57 9.74 -1.20
C THR A 149 6.41 10.10 -0.28
N LEU A 150 6.52 9.76 1.00
CA LEU A 150 5.57 10.15 2.03
C LEU A 150 5.96 11.49 2.66
N LEU A 151 4.99 12.20 3.24
CA LEU A 151 5.27 13.46 3.93
C LEU A 151 5.99 13.26 5.26
N GLY A 152 6.86 14.20 5.62
CA GLY A 152 7.56 14.21 6.90
C GLY A 152 8.57 13.06 7.03
N ASP A 153 8.58 12.43 8.21
CA ASP A 153 9.48 11.33 8.55
C ASP A 153 8.79 9.95 8.43
N LEU A 154 7.75 9.87 7.59
CA LEU A 154 7.01 8.65 7.30
C LEU A 154 7.79 7.77 6.31
N PHE A 155 7.59 6.46 6.40
CA PHE A 155 8.17 5.48 5.50
C PHE A 155 7.21 4.32 5.22
N TRP A 156 7.38 3.67 4.07
CA TRP A 156 6.69 2.42 3.76
C TRP A 156 7.34 1.25 4.49
N ASP A 157 6.57 0.55 5.31
CA ASP A 157 6.92 -0.73 5.90
C ASP A 157 6.38 -1.85 5.00
N THR A 158 7.30 -2.61 4.41
CA THR A 158 6.99 -3.70 3.47
C THR A 158 7.19 -5.07 4.11
N SER A 159 7.35 -5.16 5.44
CA SER A 159 7.64 -6.42 6.13
C SER A 159 6.52 -7.46 5.97
N SER A 160 5.27 -7.01 5.80
CA SER A 160 4.09 -7.86 5.59
C SER A 160 3.77 -8.16 4.13
N LEU A 161 4.42 -7.49 3.17
CA LEU A 161 4.07 -7.55 1.75
C LEU A 161 4.08 -8.98 1.18
N TYR A 162 5.06 -9.79 1.57
CA TYR A 162 5.21 -11.17 1.08
C TYR A 162 4.65 -12.24 2.04
N THR A 163 3.97 -11.83 3.11
CA THR A 163 3.34 -12.75 4.06
C THR A 163 1.82 -12.64 4.06
N THR A 164 1.31 -11.42 4.01
CA THR A 164 -0.12 -11.11 4.07
C THR A 164 -0.58 -10.18 2.96
N GLY A 165 0.33 -9.66 2.12
CA GLY A 165 -0.03 -8.77 1.01
C GLY A 165 -0.08 -7.30 1.37
N GLU A 166 0.30 -6.97 2.60
CA GLU A 166 0.07 -5.66 3.19
C GLU A 166 1.29 -4.73 3.05
N LEU A 167 1.01 -3.48 2.64
CA LEU A 167 1.90 -2.33 2.80
C LEU A 167 1.42 -1.47 3.97
N SER A 168 2.31 -1.14 4.90
CA SER A 168 1.97 -0.28 6.02
C SER A 168 2.78 1.01 6.00
N VAL A 169 2.29 2.03 6.69
CA VAL A 169 2.99 3.31 6.84
C VAL A 169 3.54 3.44 8.25
N GLY A 170 4.86 3.43 8.35
CA GLY A 170 5.58 3.67 9.59
C GLY A 170 5.90 5.14 9.80
N ALA A 171 6.14 5.51 11.05
CA ALA A 171 6.77 6.78 11.42
C ALA A 171 8.03 6.49 12.22
N THR A 172 9.10 7.25 11.98
CA THR A 172 10.22 7.22 12.92
C THR A 172 9.75 7.85 14.23
N ALA A 173 9.92 7.14 15.34
CA ALA A 173 9.59 7.71 16.64
C ALA A 173 10.56 8.88 16.90
N VAL A 174 10.09 10.11 16.72
CA VAL A 174 10.80 11.28 17.24
C VAL A 174 10.80 11.12 18.76
N PRO A 175 11.97 11.04 19.42
CA PRO A 175 12.02 10.96 20.88
C PRO A 175 11.25 12.15 21.43
N GLU A 176 10.28 11.92 22.32
CA GLU A 176 9.53 13.02 22.93
C GLU A 176 10.53 14.08 23.40
N PRO A 177 10.43 15.34 22.92
CA PRO A 177 11.41 16.35 23.25
C PRO A 177 11.55 16.40 24.76
N ALA A 178 12.80 16.44 25.26
CA ALA A 178 13.09 16.61 26.68
C ALA A 178 12.31 17.78 27.32
N THR A 179 11.73 18.67 26.51
CA THR A 179 10.71 19.67 26.86
C THR A 179 9.51 19.12 27.66
N VAL A 180 8.95 17.96 27.34
CA VAL A 180 7.82 17.37 28.12
C VAL A 180 8.31 16.96 29.51
N ALA A 181 9.48 16.32 29.57
CA ALA A 181 10.14 16.00 30.83
C ALA A 181 10.51 17.26 31.64
N LEU A 182 11.04 18.30 30.99
CA LEU A 182 11.40 19.58 31.62
C LEU A 182 10.17 20.35 32.10
N LEU A 183 9.06 20.33 31.36
CA LEU A 183 7.79 20.92 31.78
C LEU A 183 7.25 20.19 33.02
N GLY A 184 7.27 18.86 33.02
CA GLY A 184 6.87 18.04 34.17
C GLY A 184 7.73 18.30 35.40
N ILE A 185 9.05 18.38 35.23
CA ILE A 185 10.00 18.71 36.31
C ILE A 185 9.78 20.15 36.81
N GLY A 186 9.54 21.10 35.91
CA GLY A 186 9.26 22.50 36.24
C GLY A 186 7.99 22.65 37.08
N LEU A 187 6.90 22.00 36.70
CA LEU A 187 5.63 22.01 37.45
C LEU A 187 5.77 21.33 38.82
N ALA A 188 6.47 20.19 38.89
CA ALA A 188 6.76 19.53 40.16
C ALA A 188 7.63 20.40 41.09
N GLY A 189 8.64 21.08 40.54
CA GLY A 189 9.49 22.02 41.25
C GLY A 189 8.72 23.20 41.83
N LEU A 190 7.88 23.85 41.02
CA LEU A 190 7.03 24.96 41.45
C LEU A 190 6.02 24.54 42.53
N GLY A 191 5.37 23.39 42.35
CA GLY A 191 4.47 22.80 43.36
C GLY A 191 5.20 22.51 44.68
N GLY A 192 6.41 21.96 44.62
CA GLY A 192 7.25 21.72 45.79
C GLY A 192 7.63 22.99 46.55
N VAL A 193 7.99 24.06 45.84
CA VAL A 193 8.32 25.37 46.44
C VAL A 193 7.08 25.99 47.10
N TYR A 194 5.93 25.94 46.45
CA TYR A 194 4.67 26.45 46.99
C TYR A 194 4.27 25.74 48.28
N LEU A 195 4.31 24.40 48.30
CA LEU A 195 4.00 23.61 49.50
C LEU A 195 4.98 23.87 50.65
N ARG A 196 6.27 24.11 50.36
CA ARG A 196 7.27 24.48 51.38
C ARG A 196 6.97 25.83 52.02
N ARG A 197 6.54 26.84 51.25
CA ARG A 197 6.16 28.16 51.78
C ARG A 197 4.96 28.06 52.73
N LYS A 198 3.89 27.39 52.31
CA LYS A 198 2.67 27.21 53.12
C LYS A 198 2.93 26.49 54.46
N ARG A 199 3.84 25.51 54.48
CA ARG A 199 4.25 24.81 55.72
C ARG A 199 5.01 25.71 56.69
N ARG A 200 5.84 26.64 56.20
CA ARG A 200 6.59 27.58 57.05
C ARG A 200 5.67 28.61 57.71
N GLU A 201 4.66 29.09 56.99
CA GLU A 201 3.66 30.02 57.53
C GLU A 201 2.84 29.39 58.66
N LYS A 202 2.35 28.16 58.48
CA LYS A 202 1.65 27.43 59.55
C LYS A 202 2.51 27.21 60.79
N ARG A 203 3.81 26.90 60.64
CA ARG A 203 4.72 26.71 61.78
C ARG A 203 4.97 28.00 62.56
N LYS A 204 5.06 29.14 61.87
CA LYS A 204 5.19 30.45 62.51
C LYS A 204 3.92 30.81 63.29
N GLN A 205 2.74 30.57 62.71
CA GLN A 205 1.45 30.80 63.38
C GLN A 205 1.34 29.97 64.67
N ASN A 206 1.60 28.67 64.59
CA ASN A 206 1.51 27.78 65.75
C ASN A 206 2.50 28.12 66.87
N ALA A 207 3.69 28.63 66.52
CA ALA A 207 4.69 29.04 67.51
C ALA A 207 4.26 30.31 68.27
N VAL A 208 3.58 31.25 67.58
CA VAL A 208 3.01 32.45 68.21
C VAL A 208 1.85 32.09 69.14
N ASP A 209 0.94 31.21 68.70
CA ASP A 209 -0.21 30.78 69.52
C ASP A 209 0.19 29.98 70.77
N SER A 210 1.33 29.28 70.75
CA SER A 210 1.85 28.52 71.92
C SER A 210 2.57 29.38 72.98
N SER A 211 2.74 30.67 72.72
CA SER A 211 3.45 31.62 73.59
C SER A 211 2.52 32.62 74.29
N GLN A 212 1.21 32.44 74.14
CA GLN A 212 0.13 33.12 74.87
C GLN A 212 -0.44 32.16 75.92
#